data_AF-A0A374I4J5-F1
#
_entry.id   AF-A0A374I4J5-F1
#
_cell.length_a   1.000
_cell.length_b   1.000
_cell.length_c   1.000
_cell.angle_alpha   90.00
_cell.angle_beta   90.00
_cell.angle_gamma   90.00
#
_symmetry.space_group_name_H-M   'P 1'
#
loop_
_entity.id
_entity.type
_entity.pdbx_description
1 polymer ?
#
loop_
_entity_poly.entity_id
_entity_poly.type
_entity_poly.pdbx_seq_one_letter_code
_entity_poly.pdbx_strand_id
1 'polypeptide(L)'
;MENFNIQLKSYIQFCQTQKCLDAKTICAYNIDISQFARHINCSELDDITSKHIESYIAHLHSSYKPKSAKRKIASLKAFFHYCEFKEIINKNPFDKVEIRFREPITLPKTISLQTLEIFFNYNL
;
A
#
# COMPACT_ATOMS: atom_id res chain seq x y z
N MET A 1 -11.60 16.80 2.05
CA MET A 1 -11.69 15.45 1.43
C MET A 1 -11.89 15.47 -0.09
N GLU A 2 -12.63 16.43 -0.67
CA GLU A 2 -12.80 16.53 -2.13
C GLU A 2 -11.46 16.66 -2.88
N ASN A 3 -10.55 17.52 -2.40
CA ASN A 3 -9.22 17.69 -2.98
C ASN A 3 -8.41 16.37 -3.03
N PHE A 4 -8.37 15.63 -1.93
CA PHE A 4 -7.69 14.32 -1.88
C PHE A 4 -8.19 13.37 -2.99
N ASN A 5 -9.51 13.28 -3.17
CA ASN A 5 -10.11 12.40 -4.17
C ASN A 5 -9.77 12.82 -5.60
N ILE A 6 -9.68 14.12 -5.87
CA ILE A 6 -9.25 14.66 -7.17
C ILE A 6 -7.80 14.24 -7.45
N GLN A 7 -6.91 14.37 -6.46
CA GLN A 7 -5.50 14.00 -6.64
C GLN A 7 -5.31 12.48 -6.75
N LEU A 8 -6.10 11.68 -6.03
CA LEU A 8 -6.11 10.23 -6.20
C LEU A 8 -6.54 9.85 -7.62
N LYS A 9 -7.63 10.42 -8.16
CA LYS A 9 -8.06 10.16 -9.54
C LYS A 9 -6.96 10.51 -10.55
N SER A 10 -6.32 11.66 -10.37
CA SER A 10 -5.21 12.11 -11.22
C SER A 10 -4.02 11.14 -11.15
N TYR A 11 -3.68 10.66 -9.95
CA TYR A 11 -2.63 9.66 -9.76
C TYR A 11 -2.95 8.31 -10.42
N ILE A 12 -4.20 7.83 -10.31
CA ILE A 12 -4.65 6.60 -10.95
C ILE A 12 -4.56 6.72 -12.48
N GLN A 13 -5.01 7.83 -13.06
CA GLN A 13 -4.88 8.10 -14.48
C GLN A 13 -3.40 8.18 -14.92
N PHE A 14 -2.55 8.81 -14.12
CA PHE A 14 -1.10 8.84 -14.36
C PHE A 14 -0.51 7.42 -14.33
N CYS A 15 -0.90 6.58 -13.39
CA CYS A 15 -0.46 5.19 -13.30
C CYS A 15 -0.88 4.35 -14.52
N GLN A 16 -2.10 4.59 -15.03
CA GLN A 16 -2.63 3.93 -16.22
C GLN A 16 -1.91 4.35 -17.50
N THR A 17 -1.72 5.65 -17.69
CA THR A 17 -1.30 6.22 -18.98
C THR A 17 0.21 6.38 -19.12
N GLN A 18 0.90 6.74 -18.03
CA GLN A 18 2.33 7.06 -18.06
C GLN A 18 3.19 5.91 -17.54
N LYS A 19 2.71 5.20 -16.51
CA LYS A 19 3.42 4.04 -15.95
C LYS A 19 2.96 2.70 -16.52
N CYS A 20 1.87 2.69 -17.30
CA CYS A 20 1.29 1.48 -17.90
C CYS A 20 1.13 0.32 -16.90
N LEU A 21 0.75 0.62 -15.65
CA LEU A 21 0.60 -0.40 -14.61
C LEU A 21 -0.58 -1.31 -14.94
N ASP A 22 -0.49 -2.58 -14.52
CA ASP A 22 -1.57 -3.52 -14.70
C ASP A 22 -2.80 -3.16 -13.86
N ALA A 23 -3.97 -3.63 -14.32
CA ALA A 23 -5.25 -3.32 -13.69
C ALA A 23 -5.34 -3.76 -12.22
N LYS A 24 -4.66 -4.85 -11.83
CA LYS A 24 -4.69 -5.33 -10.44
C LYS A 24 -3.86 -4.41 -9.55
N THR A 25 -2.71 -3.96 -10.02
CA THR A 25 -1.88 -2.97 -9.30
C THR A 25 -2.61 -1.63 -9.15
N ILE A 26 -3.28 -1.16 -10.20
CA ILE A 26 -4.10 0.06 -10.14
C ILE A 26 -5.23 -0.07 -9.12
N CYS A 27 -5.96 -1.19 -9.15
CA CYS A 27 -7.03 -1.48 -8.21
C CYS A 27 -6.50 -1.51 -6.76
N ALA A 28 -5.37 -2.18 -6.55
CA ALA A 28 -4.68 -2.23 -5.25
C ALA A 28 -4.31 -0.84 -4.74
N TYR A 29 -3.72 0.02 -5.58
CA TYR A 29 -3.38 1.39 -5.22
C TYR A 29 -4.61 2.20 -4.84
N ASN A 30 -5.65 2.17 -5.68
CA ASN A 30 -6.89 2.90 -5.43
C ASN A 30 -7.53 2.50 -4.08
N ILE A 31 -7.63 1.20 -3.81
CA ILE A 31 -8.19 0.68 -2.56
C ILE A 31 -7.34 1.09 -1.35
N ASP A 32 -6.03 0.93 -1.43
CA ASP A 32 -5.14 1.20 -0.30
C ASP A 32 -5.11 2.69 0.06
N ILE A 33 -4.99 3.55 -0.95
CA ILE A 33 -4.92 5.01 -0.75
C ILE A 33 -6.27 5.55 -0.27
N SER A 34 -7.39 5.04 -0.81
CA SER A 34 -8.73 5.39 -0.33
C SER A 34 -8.97 4.94 1.11
N GLN A 35 -8.41 3.79 1.52
CA GLN A 35 -8.50 3.32 2.92
C GLN A 35 -7.72 4.22 3.88
N PHE A 36 -6.55 4.70 3.46
CA PHE A 36 -5.81 5.70 4.22
C PHE A 36 -6.59 7.01 4.35
N ALA A 37 -7.13 7.53 3.24
CA ALA A 37 -7.90 8.77 3.23
C ALA A 37 -9.11 8.73 4.18
N ARG A 38 -9.75 7.57 4.31
CA ARG A 38 -10.85 7.36 5.27
C ARG A 38 -10.39 7.23 6.72
N HIS A 39 -9.14 6.83 6.95
CA HIS A 39 -8.58 6.69 8.29
C HIS A 39 -8.14 8.03 8.86
N ILE A 40 -7.57 8.90 8.02
CA ILE A 40 -7.10 10.22 8.45
C ILE A 40 -8.25 11.25 8.35
N ASN A 41 -8.42 12.06 9.39
CA ASN A 41 -9.41 13.13 9.38
C ASN A 41 -8.78 14.46 8.93
N CYS A 42 -8.27 14.49 7.69
CA CYS A 42 -7.63 15.67 7.11
C CYS A 42 -8.44 16.20 5.92
N SER A 43 -8.54 17.53 5.83
CA SER A 43 -9.25 18.20 4.74
C SER A 43 -8.39 18.27 3.48
N GLU A 44 -7.11 18.63 3.65
CA GLU A 44 -6.13 18.89 2.59
C GLU A 44 -4.93 17.95 2.64
N LEU A 45 -4.23 17.81 1.50
CA LEU A 45 -3.05 16.95 1.39
C LEU A 45 -1.82 17.52 2.10
N ASP A 46 -1.62 18.84 2.07
CA ASP A 46 -0.49 19.51 2.75
C ASP A 46 -0.58 19.41 4.28
N ASP A 47 -1.79 19.20 4.84
CA ASP A 47 -1.98 18.99 6.27
C ASP A 47 -1.52 17.58 6.72
N ILE A 48 -1.22 16.70 5.77
CA ILE A 48 -0.79 15.34 6.09
C ILE A 48 0.68 15.36 6.49
N THR A 49 0.94 15.03 7.76
CA THR A 49 2.29 15.00 8.34
C THR A 49 2.78 13.57 8.54
N SER A 50 4.07 13.43 8.89
CA SER A 50 4.65 12.14 9.25
C SER A 50 3.91 11.45 10.41
N LYS A 51 3.33 12.22 11.35
CA LYS A 51 2.53 11.66 12.46
C LYS A 51 1.27 10.93 11.97
N HIS A 52 0.62 11.44 10.92
CA HIS A 52 -0.53 10.77 10.31
C HIS A 52 -0.11 9.46 9.62
N ILE A 53 1.05 9.46 8.97
CA ILE A 53 1.62 8.24 8.36
C ILE A 53 1.97 7.21 9.44
N GLU A 54 2.67 7.61 10.49
CA GLU A 54 3.06 6.74 11.61
C GLU A 54 1.84 6.15 12.33
N SER A 55 0.82 6.97 12.59
CA SER A 55 -0.44 6.53 13.16
C SER A 55 -1.13 5.48 12.29
N TYR A 56 -1.18 5.70 10.98
CA TYR A 56 -1.75 4.71 10.06
C TYR A 56 -0.91 3.43 9.99
N ILE A 57 0.43 3.51 9.99
CA ILE A 57 1.30 2.34 10.03
C ILE A 57 1.06 1.51 11.29
N ALA A 58 0.90 2.16 12.45
CA ALA A 58 0.57 1.48 13.70
C ALA A 58 -0.78 0.73 13.60
N HIS A 59 -1.80 1.37 13.00
CA HIS A 59 -3.07 0.71 12.69
C HIS A 59 -2.91 -0.46 11.71
N LEU A 60 -2.04 -0.34 10.70
CA LEU A 60 -1.78 -1.42 9.76
C LEU A 60 -1.11 -2.62 10.41
N HIS A 61 -0.20 -2.39 11.36
CA HIS A 61 0.47 -3.45 12.13
C HIS A 61 -0.52 -4.27 12.98
N SER A 62 -1.52 -3.62 13.58
CA SER A 62 -2.52 -4.33 14.40
C SER A 62 -3.60 -5.01 13.59
N SER A 63 -3.91 -4.50 12.39
CA SER A 63 -5.10 -4.90 11.64
C SER A 63 -4.81 -5.83 10.45
N TYR A 64 -3.56 -5.91 9.98
CA TYR A 64 -3.22 -6.64 8.75
C TYR A 64 -1.97 -7.51 8.89
N LYS A 65 -1.94 -8.61 8.14
CA LYS A 65 -0.72 -9.41 7.96
C LYS A 65 0.40 -8.56 7.34
N PRO A 66 1.68 -8.84 7.66
CA PRO A 66 2.82 -8.05 7.20
C PRO A 66 2.86 -7.78 5.69
N LYS A 67 2.57 -8.80 4.87
CA LYS A 67 2.51 -8.66 3.41
C LYS A 67 1.49 -7.60 2.97
N SER A 68 0.31 -7.60 3.57
CA SER A 68 -0.77 -6.65 3.23
C SER A 68 -0.45 -5.23 3.70
N ALA A 69 0.12 -5.09 4.89
CA ALA A 69 0.52 -3.80 5.43
C ALA A 69 1.68 -3.19 4.63
N LYS A 70 2.72 -3.97 4.29
CA LYS A 70 3.81 -3.52 3.40
C LYS A 70 3.29 -3.03 2.05
N ARG A 71 2.35 -3.77 1.44
CA ARG A 71 1.70 -3.35 0.19
C ARG A 71 1.01 -1.98 0.33
N LYS A 72 0.24 -1.79 1.41
CA LYS A 72 -0.45 -0.52 1.70
C LYS A 72 0.50 0.65 1.88
N ILE A 73 1.57 0.45 2.64
CA ILE A 73 2.62 1.45 2.85
C ILE A 73 3.29 1.82 1.53
N ALA A 74 3.62 0.83 0.69
CA ALA A 74 4.20 1.07 -0.62
C ALA A 74 3.25 1.86 -1.54
N SER A 75 1.96 1.52 -1.56
CA SER A 75 0.94 2.27 -2.31
C SER A 75 0.89 3.75 -1.89
N LEU A 76 0.93 4.02 -0.58
CA LEU A 76 0.95 5.39 -0.06
C LEU A 76 2.24 6.15 -0.38
N LYS A 77 3.39 5.51 -0.19
CA LYS A 77 4.68 6.13 -0.49
C LYS A 77 4.76 6.54 -1.97
N ALA A 78 4.27 5.68 -2.87
CA ALA A 78 4.23 5.97 -4.30
C ALA A 78 3.27 7.13 -4.64
N PHE A 79 2.11 7.21 -3.96
CA PHE A 79 1.16 8.32 -4.14
C PHE A 79 1.73 9.66 -3.67
N PHE A 80 2.28 9.73 -2.47
CA PHE A 80 2.83 10.99 -1.95
C PHE A 80 4.08 11.43 -2.70
N HIS A 81 4.90 10.49 -3.19
CA HIS A 81 5.98 10.82 -4.11
C HIS A 81 5.47 11.39 -5.44
N TYR A 82 4.35 10.88 -5.97
CA TYR A 82 3.71 11.50 -7.14
C TYR A 82 3.22 12.93 -6.84
N CYS A 83 2.58 13.13 -5.68
CA CYS A 83 2.08 14.46 -5.29
C CYS A 83 3.23 15.46 -5.19
N GLU A 84 4.34 15.07 -4.57
CA GLU A 84 5.56 15.88 -4.49
C GLU A 84 6.15 16.15 -5.88
N PHE A 85 6.28 15.11 -6.72
CA PHE A 85 6.79 15.23 -8.08
C PHE A 85 5.95 16.17 -8.98
N LYS A 86 4.64 16.26 -8.71
CA LYS A 86 3.71 17.15 -9.41
C LYS A 86 3.53 18.50 -8.71
N GLU A 87 4.32 18.79 -7.67
CA GLU A 87 4.25 20.03 -6.88
C GLU A 87 2.85 20.27 -6.27
N ILE A 88 2.09 19.19 -6.03
CA ILE A 88 0.76 19.22 -5.38
C ILE A 88 0.91 19.41 -3.86
N ILE A 89 2.02 18.93 -3.30
CA ILE A 89 2.40 19.12 -1.90
C ILE A 89 3.79 19.71 -1.83
N ASN A 90 4.03 20.54 -0.81
CA ASN A 90 5.33 21.18 -0.61
C ASN A 90 6.36 20.24 0.02
N LYS A 91 5.89 19.23 0.75
CA LYS A 91 6.73 18.30 1.50
C LYS A 91 6.12 16.92 1.57
N ASN A 92 6.93 15.92 1.31
CA ASN A 92 6.50 14.54 1.39
C ASN A 92 6.36 14.08 2.86
N PRO A 93 5.18 13.59 3.29
CA PRO A 93 4.99 13.14 4.66
C PRO A 93 5.80 11.88 5.00
N PHE A 94 6.41 11.20 4.02
CA PHE A 94 7.29 10.05 4.23
C PHE A 94 8.75 10.41 4.55
N ASP A 95 9.19 11.66 4.39
CA ASP A 95 10.62 12.04 4.51
C ASP A 95 11.26 11.69 5.85
N LYS A 96 10.46 11.72 6.93
CA LYS A 96 10.93 11.49 8.29
C LYS A 96 10.27 10.28 8.96
N VAL A 97 9.66 9.40 8.16
CA VAL A 97 8.96 8.22 8.68
C VAL A 97 9.92 7.03 8.73
N GLU A 98 10.18 6.54 9.93
CA GLU A 98 10.96 5.31 10.10
C GLU A 98 10.02 4.08 10.07
N ILE A 99 10.07 3.32 8.96
CA ILE A 99 9.21 2.15 8.79
C ILE A 99 9.95 0.90 9.29
N ARG A 100 9.58 0.40 10.46
CA ARG A 100 10.08 -0.88 10.99
C ARG A 100 9.02 -1.98 10.90
N PHE A 101 9.15 -2.84 9.89
CA PHE A 101 8.30 -4.01 9.72
C PHE A 101 9.08 -5.29 10.05
N ARG A 102 8.84 -5.89 11.22
CA ARG A 102 9.36 -7.24 11.53
C ARG A 102 8.41 -8.27 10.94
N GLU A 103 8.92 -9.15 10.06
CA GLU A 103 8.17 -10.33 9.68
C GLU A 103 8.25 -11.37 10.80
N PRO A 104 7.15 -12.01 11.21
CA PRO A 104 7.24 -13.23 11.97
C PRO A 104 7.97 -14.25 11.10
N ILE A 105 9.01 -14.88 11.65
CA ILE A 105 9.71 -15.99 11.00
C ILE A 105 8.66 -17.08 10.78
N THR A 106 8.19 -17.23 9.55
CA THR A 106 7.32 -18.34 9.16
C THR A 106 8.19 -19.39 8.52
N LEU A 107 8.22 -20.58 9.12
CA LEU A 107 8.89 -21.72 8.50
C LEU A 107 8.24 -21.97 7.12
N PRO A 108 9.03 -22.24 6.08
CA PRO A 108 8.50 -22.62 4.78
C PRO A 108 7.50 -23.76 4.96
N LYS A 109 6.31 -23.64 4.36
CA LYS A 109 5.39 -24.77 4.25
C LYS A 109 5.99 -25.75 3.25
N THR A 110 6.78 -26.71 3.73
CA THR A 110 7.29 -27.80 2.90
C THR A 110 6.14 -28.75 2.57
N ILE A 111 5.97 -29.06 1.30
CA ILE A 111 5.08 -30.14 0.87
C ILE A 111 5.72 -31.45 1.32
N SER A 112 5.00 -32.28 2.08
CA SER A 112 5.52 -33.61 2.48
C SER A 112 5.58 -34.54 1.26
N LEU A 113 6.53 -35.47 1.26
CA LEU A 113 6.61 -36.53 0.23
C LEU A 113 5.27 -37.28 0.08
N GLN A 114 4.60 -37.55 1.20
CA GLN A 114 3.26 -38.18 1.21
C GLN A 114 2.22 -37.36 0.42
N THR A 115 2.27 -36.03 0.50
CA THR A 115 1.36 -35.17 -0.26
C THR A 115 1.65 -35.27 -1.76
N LEU A 116 2.93 -35.34 -2.15
CA LEU A 116 3.33 -35.53 -3.56
C LEU A 116 2.86 -36.88 -4.09
N GLU A 117 3.03 -37.96 -3.33
CA GLU A 117 2.59 -39.31 -3.71
C GLU A 117 1.10 -39.39 -3.97
N ILE A 118 0.28 -38.71 -3.16
CA ILE A 118 -1.17 -38.61 -3.37
C ILE A 118 -1.47 -37.89 -4.70
N PHE A 119 -0.81 -36.77 -5.00
CA PHE A 119 -1.03 -36.06 -6.27
C PHE A 119 -0.65 -36.89 -7.51
N PHE A 120 0.40 -37.70 -7.41
CA PHE A 120 0.85 -38.54 -8.52
C PHE A 120 0.00 -39.80 -8.72
N ASN A 121 -0.53 -40.41 -7.64
CA ASN A 121 -1.36 -41.62 -7.75
C ASN A 121 -2.81 -41.37 -8.17
N TYR A 122 -3.32 -40.15 -8.10
CA TYR A 122 -4.69 -39.82 -8.53
C TYR A 122 -4.80 -39.38 -10.01
N ASN A 123 -3.71 -39.42 -10.77
CA ASN A 123 -3.67 -39.06 -12.21
C ASN A 123 -3.25 -40.24 -13.11
N LEU A 124 -3.40 -41.48 -12.64
CA LEU A 124 -3.22 -42.72 -13.42
C LEU A 124 -4.47 -43.59 -13.35
#